data_AF-A0A5R9J7W6-F1
#
_entry.id   AF-A0A5R9J7W6-F1
#
_cell.length_a   1.000
_cell.length_b   1.000
_cell.length_c   1.000
_cell.angle_alpha   90.00
_cell.angle_beta   90.00
_cell.angle_gamma   90.00
#
_symmetry.space_group_name_H-M   'P 1'
#
loop_
_entity.id
_entity.type
_entity.pdbx_description
1 polymer ?
#
loop_
_entity_poly.entity_id
_entity_poly.type
_entity_poly.pdbx_seq_one_letter_code
_entity_poly.pdbx_strand_id
1 'polypeptide(L)'
;MLPPARTVTRAALLAAAALCLGGGVRGAGQPAGPLVITTDSDAYCQTLTKAIDGHRPLPREVSDLERQGQALCGSGRVRSGIVRLRRALLVLQGSPARDTADAP
;
A
#
# COMPACT_ATOMS: atom_id res chain seq x y z
N MET A 1 13.89 43.00 10.57
CA MET A 1 12.58 43.67 10.65
C MET A 1 11.51 42.58 10.71
N LEU A 2 10.86 42.42 11.87
CA LEU A 2 9.90 41.37 12.21
C LEU A 2 8.50 41.99 12.26
N PRO A 3 7.46 41.45 11.59
CA PRO A 3 6.10 41.92 11.82
C PRO A 3 5.53 41.39 13.15
N PRO A 4 4.82 42.23 13.92
CA PRO A 4 4.32 41.90 15.26
C PRO A 4 3.07 41.01 15.22
N ALA A 5 3.09 39.98 16.06
CA ALA A 5 1.96 39.18 16.46
C ALA A 5 1.00 39.99 17.35
N ARG A 6 -0.16 40.37 16.83
CA ARG A 6 -1.40 40.77 17.52
C ARG A 6 -2.53 40.52 16.50
N THR A 7 -3.70 39.98 16.77
CA THR A 7 -4.46 39.88 18.02
C THR A 7 -5.58 38.87 17.79
N VAL A 8 -5.98 38.23 18.88
CA VAL A 8 -7.13 37.35 19.03
C VAL A 8 -8.42 38.07 18.63
N THR A 9 -9.19 37.48 17.70
CA THR A 9 -10.62 37.81 17.56
C THR A 9 -11.42 36.51 17.52
N ARG A 10 -11.75 36.01 18.72
CA ARG A 10 -12.91 35.15 18.92
C ARG A 10 -14.13 36.05 18.88
N ALA A 11 -14.91 36.00 17.82
CA ALA A 11 -16.26 36.52 17.86
C ALA A 11 -17.16 35.78 16.87
N ALA A 12 -18.25 35.28 17.45
CA ALA A 12 -19.54 35.04 16.82
C ALA A 12 -19.65 33.85 15.85
N LEU A 13 -20.11 32.74 16.43
CA LEU A 13 -21.19 31.93 15.87
C LEU A 13 -22.20 32.82 15.12
N LEU A 14 -22.48 32.48 13.86
CA LEU A 14 -23.65 32.78 13.01
C LEU A 14 -23.16 32.42 11.59
N ALA A 15 -23.73 31.55 10.78
CA ALA A 15 -25.08 31.05 10.70
C ALA A 15 -25.06 29.70 9.96
N ALA A 16 -25.79 28.72 10.49
CA ALA A 16 -26.26 27.60 9.69
C ALA A 16 -27.47 28.08 8.89
N ALA A 17 -27.33 28.24 7.57
CA ALA A 17 -28.44 28.23 6.63
C ALA A 17 -27.97 28.26 5.17
N ALA A 18 -28.73 27.53 4.35
CA ALA A 18 -28.93 27.73 2.91
C ALA A 18 -27.97 27.03 1.93
N LEU A 19 -28.39 25.80 1.64
CA LEU A 19 -28.21 25.01 0.43
C LEU A 19 -28.20 25.79 -0.91
N CYS A 20 -27.42 25.20 -1.84
CA CYS A 20 -27.63 25.11 -3.29
C CYS A 20 -27.52 26.40 -4.12
N LEU A 21 -26.39 26.55 -4.84
CA LEU A 21 -26.34 26.83 -6.30
C LEU A 21 -24.87 26.90 -6.79
N GLY A 22 -24.46 25.95 -7.65
CA GLY A 22 -23.45 26.22 -8.68
C GLY A 22 -21.96 26.04 -8.35
N GLY A 23 -21.56 24.95 -7.71
CA GLY A 23 -20.14 24.58 -7.61
C GLY A 23 -19.61 23.96 -8.91
N GLY A 24 -19.28 24.78 -9.91
CA GLY A 24 -18.48 24.34 -11.05
C GLY A 24 -17.13 23.84 -10.54
N VAL A 25 -16.87 22.54 -10.65
CA VAL A 25 -15.56 21.96 -10.36
C VAL A 25 -14.53 22.55 -11.32
N ARG A 26 -13.87 23.63 -10.93
CA ARG A 26 -12.56 23.99 -11.50
C ARG A 26 -11.54 23.03 -10.91
N GLY A 27 -11.59 21.78 -11.40
CA GLY A 27 -10.42 20.93 -11.40
C GLY A 27 -9.39 21.63 -12.28
N ALA A 28 -8.58 22.51 -11.68
CA ALA A 28 -7.29 22.85 -12.24
C ALA A 28 -6.57 21.51 -12.37
N GLY A 29 -6.53 20.98 -13.60
CA GLY A 29 -5.70 19.84 -13.94
C GLY A 29 -4.28 20.22 -13.56
N GLN A 30 -3.88 19.82 -12.35
CA GLN A 30 -2.48 19.68 -12.03
C GLN A 30 -1.92 18.79 -13.14
N PRO A 31 -0.80 19.18 -13.80
CA PRO A 31 -0.10 18.22 -14.63
C PRO A 31 0.17 17.05 -13.70
N ALA A 32 -0.50 15.92 -13.95
CA ALA A 32 -0.21 14.69 -13.25
C ALA A 32 1.27 14.45 -13.53
N GLY A 33 2.12 14.73 -12.55
CA GLY A 33 3.51 14.29 -12.58
C GLY A 33 3.49 12.82 -12.97
N PRO A 34 4.46 12.34 -13.78
CA PRO A 34 4.34 11.07 -14.48
C PRO A 34 3.84 9.98 -13.55
N LEU A 35 2.58 9.59 -13.74
CA LEU A 35 1.91 8.58 -12.93
C LEU A 35 2.54 7.24 -13.29
N VAL A 36 3.57 6.83 -12.55
CA VAL A 36 4.17 5.51 -12.73
C VAL A 36 3.27 4.49 -12.03
N ILE A 37 2.18 4.11 -12.70
CA ILE A 37 1.44 2.88 -12.36
C ILE A 37 2.02 1.77 -13.22
N THR A 38 2.91 0.96 -12.65
CA THR A 38 3.19 -0.39 -13.13
C THR A 38 3.63 -1.28 -11.97
N THR A 39 2.73 -1.53 -11.03
CA THR A 39 2.96 -2.58 -10.03
C THR A 39 3.04 -3.96 -10.67
N ASP A 40 2.54 -4.12 -11.91
CA ASP A 40 2.44 -5.38 -12.63
C ASP A 40 3.57 -5.54 -13.66
N SER A 41 4.79 -5.81 -13.21
CA SER A 41 5.91 -6.22 -14.08
C SER A 41 6.54 -7.52 -13.61
N ASP A 42 7.12 -8.29 -14.54
CA ASP A 42 7.87 -9.51 -14.19
C ASP A 42 9.07 -9.20 -13.30
N ALA A 43 9.70 -8.03 -13.49
CA ALA A 43 10.78 -7.55 -12.63
C ALA A 43 10.31 -7.38 -11.18
N TYR A 44 9.08 -6.87 -10.98
CA TYR A 44 8.51 -6.75 -9.64
C TYR A 44 8.16 -8.11 -9.03
N CYS A 45 7.65 -9.06 -9.82
CA CYS A 45 7.48 -10.44 -9.36
C CYS A 45 8.80 -11.04 -8.85
N GLN A 46 9.90 -10.88 -9.59
CA GLN A 46 11.22 -11.37 -9.18
C GLN A 46 11.71 -10.71 -7.90
N THR A 47 11.41 -9.41 -7.73
CA THR A 47 11.76 -8.66 -6.52
C THR A 47 11.03 -9.24 -5.30
N LEU A 48 9.74 -9.54 -5.43
CA LEU A 48 8.95 -10.16 -4.36
C LEU A 48 9.45 -11.57 -4.04
N THR A 49 9.78 -12.39 -5.04
CA THR A 49 10.35 -13.73 -4.82
C THR A 49 11.64 -13.65 -4.02
N LYS A 50 12.59 -12.77 -4.40
CA LYS A 50 13.85 -12.59 -3.66
C LYS A 50 13.61 -12.14 -2.21
N ALA A 51 12.61 -11.29 -1.98
CA ALA A 51 12.24 -10.89 -0.62
C ALA A 51 11.75 -12.08 0.21
N ILE A 52 10.96 -12.99 -0.38
CA ILE A 52 10.50 -14.22 0.26
C ILE A 52 11.69 -15.19 0.52
N ASP A 53 12.64 -15.30 -0.41
CA ASP A 53 13.85 -16.12 -0.26
C ASP A 53 14.69 -15.71 0.96
N GLY A 54 14.71 -14.43 1.33
CA GLY A 54 15.37 -13.94 2.54
C GLY A 54 14.80 -14.48 3.86
N HIS A 55 13.62 -15.11 3.84
CA HIS A 55 12.93 -15.63 5.03
C HIS A 55 12.96 -17.16 5.13
N ARG A 56 13.85 -17.83 4.38
CA ARG A 56 14.00 -19.29 4.45
C ARG A 56 14.48 -19.72 5.86
N PRO A 57 14.01 -20.87 6.40
CA PRO A 57 13.05 -21.80 5.80
C PRO A 57 11.60 -21.28 5.86
N LEU A 58 10.83 -21.53 4.79
CA LEU A 58 9.44 -21.07 4.72
C LEU A 58 8.46 -22.06 5.37
N PRO A 59 7.39 -21.56 6.03
CA PRO A 59 6.20 -22.36 6.30
C PRO A 59 5.57 -22.90 5.02
N ARG A 60 4.86 -24.04 5.12
CA ARG A 60 4.18 -24.68 3.97
C ARG A 60 3.23 -23.73 3.25
N GLU A 61 2.42 -22.96 4.00
CA GLU A 61 1.49 -21.98 3.43
C GLU A 61 2.21 -20.91 2.60
N VAL A 62 3.33 -20.38 3.10
CA VAL A 62 4.12 -19.37 2.39
C VAL A 62 4.76 -19.98 1.14
N SER A 63 5.29 -21.20 1.25
CA SER A 63 5.85 -21.94 0.11
C SER A 63 4.80 -22.21 -0.98
N ASP A 64 3.56 -22.54 -0.59
CA ASP A 64 2.47 -22.78 -1.52
C ASP A 64 2.04 -21.48 -2.22
N LEU A 65 1.98 -20.36 -1.50
CA LEU A 65 1.70 -19.03 -2.06
C LEU A 65 2.81 -18.56 -3.00
N GLU A 66 4.07 -18.81 -2.65
CA GLU A 66 5.24 -18.48 -3.47
C GLU A 66 5.19 -19.22 -4.81
N ARG A 67 5.09 -20.56 -4.80
CA ARG A 67 5.04 -21.37 -6.04
C ARG A 67 3.88 -20.93 -6.94
N GLN A 68 2.72 -20.72 -6.35
CA GLN A 68 1.54 -20.25 -7.05
C GLN A 68 1.72 -18.86 -7.65
N GLY A 69 2.35 -17.94 -6.92
CA GLY A 69 2.64 -16.59 -7.40
C GLY A 69 3.63 -16.59 -8.56
N GLN A 70 4.71 -17.35 -8.45
CA GLN A 70 5.73 -17.50 -9.51
C GLN A 70 5.14 -18.11 -10.79
N ALA A 71 4.32 -19.15 -10.67
CA ALA A 71 3.66 -19.76 -11.83
C ALA A 71 2.75 -18.77 -12.56
N LEU A 72 2.02 -17.93 -11.82
CA LEU A 72 1.17 -16.90 -12.41
C LEU A 72 2.00 -15.83 -13.13
N CYS A 73 3.08 -15.35 -12.52
CA CYS A 73 3.99 -14.40 -13.17
C CYS A 73 4.58 -15.01 -14.46
N GLY A 74 5.10 -16.24 -14.42
CA GLY A 74 5.65 -16.92 -15.59
C GLY A 74 4.65 -17.19 -16.72
N SER A 75 3.35 -17.21 -16.41
CA SER A 75 2.27 -17.35 -17.41
C SER A 75 1.75 -16.02 -17.99
N GLY A 76 2.35 -14.88 -17.60
CA GLY A 76 1.88 -13.54 -18.00
C GLY A 76 0.72 -12.99 -17.16
N ARG A 77 0.25 -13.73 -16.14
CA ARG A 77 -0.79 -13.30 -15.20
C ARG A 77 -0.20 -12.52 -14.02
N VAL A 78 0.66 -11.55 -14.33
CA VAL A 78 1.56 -10.83 -13.41
C VAL A 78 0.81 -10.25 -12.20
N ARG A 79 -0.30 -9.55 -12.43
CA ARG A 79 -1.10 -8.95 -11.34
C ARG A 79 -1.59 -9.96 -10.32
N SER A 80 -2.08 -11.10 -10.77
CA SER A 80 -2.53 -12.19 -9.87
C SER A 80 -1.36 -12.86 -9.17
N GLY A 81 -0.20 -12.96 -9.81
CA GLY A 81 1.03 -13.47 -9.19
C GLY A 81 1.51 -12.58 -8.05
N ILE A 82 1.57 -11.26 -8.28
CA ILE A 82 1.97 -10.27 -7.27
C ILE A 82 1.07 -10.30 -6.04
N VAL A 83 -0.25 -10.42 -6.22
CA VAL A 83 -1.18 -10.52 -5.08
C VAL A 83 -0.84 -11.73 -4.20
N ARG A 84 -0.51 -12.88 -4.79
CA ARG A 84 -0.13 -14.08 -4.04
C ARG A 84 1.23 -13.92 -3.34
N LEU A 85 2.22 -13.35 -4.03
CA LEU A 85 3.54 -13.10 -3.46
C LEU A 85 3.50 -12.08 -2.32
N ARG A 86 2.70 -11.01 -2.45
CA ARG A 86 2.47 -10.05 -1.36
C ARG A 86 1.79 -10.70 -0.16
N ARG A 87 0.81 -11.57 -0.40
CA ARG A 87 0.18 -12.34 0.69
C ARG A 87 1.20 -13.22 1.42
N ALA A 88 2.11 -13.87 0.68
CA ALA A 88 3.19 -14.66 1.27
C ALA A 88 4.05 -13.83 2.22
N LEU A 89 4.44 -12.61 1.81
CA LEU A 89 5.18 -11.68 2.66
C LEU A 89 4.39 -11.20 3.87
N LEU A 90 3.09 -10.95 3.73
CA LEU A 90 2.24 -10.59 4.88
C LEU A 90 2.14 -11.73 5.90
N VAL A 91 2.06 -12.99 5.45
CA VAL A 91 2.07 -14.16 6.35
C VAL A 91 3.42 -14.28 7.06
N LEU A 92 4.53 -13.97 6.40
CA LEU A 92 5.85 -13.95 7.03
C LEU A 92 6.00 -12.82 8.06
N GLN A 93 5.50 -11.63 7.75
CA GLN A 93 5.55 -10.47 8.65
C GLN A 93 4.59 -10.60 9.83
N GLY A 94 3.44 -11.25 9.61
CA GLY A 94 2.40 -11.48 10.61
C GLY A 94 2.52 -12.80 11.36
N SER A 95 3.45 -13.68 10.97
CA SER A 95 3.85 -14.81 11.80
C SER A 95 4.94 -14.31 12.75
N PRO A 96 4.64 -13.96 14.02
CA PRO A 96 5.67 -14.08 15.02
C PRO A 96 6.16 -15.53 14.90
N ALA A 97 7.48 -15.71 14.79
CA ALA A 97 8.09 -17.01 14.85
C ALA A 97 7.41 -17.80 15.98
N ARG A 98 7.21 -19.10 15.75
CA ARG A 98 6.62 -20.07 16.69
C ARG A 98 7.52 -20.27 17.94
N ASP A 99 8.01 -19.19 18.52
CA ASP A 99 8.93 -19.15 19.67
C ASP A 99 8.20 -19.42 21.01
N THR A 100 6.94 -19.87 20.98
CA THR A 100 6.18 -20.27 22.17
C THR A 100 5.63 -21.70 22.10
N ALA A 101 5.99 -22.50 21.10
CA ALA A 101 5.51 -23.87 20.97
C ALA A 101 6.41 -24.93 21.61
N ASP A 102 7.55 -24.56 22.21
CA ASP A 102 8.43 -25.51 22.90
C ASP A 102 9.17 -24.80 24.07
N ALA A 103 8.53 -24.77 25.24
CA ALA A 103 9.20 -24.58 26.51
C ALA A 103 8.53 -25.54 27.52
N PRO A 104 9.31 -26.41 28.18
CA PRO A 104 8.80 -27.50 29.04
C PRO A 104 8.14 -27.03 30.33
#